data_AF-A0A1G3AT64-F1
#
_entry.id   AF-A0A1G3AT64-F1
#
_cell.length_a   1.000
_cell.length_b   1.000
_cell.length_c   1.000
_cell.angle_alpha   90.00
_cell.angle_beta   90.00
_cell.angle_gamma   90.00
#
_symmetry.space_group_name_H-M   'P 1'
#
loop_
_entity.id
_entity.type
_entity.pdbx_description
1 polymer ?
#
loop_
_entity_poly.entity_id
_entity_poly.type
_entity_poly.pdbx_seq_one_letter_code
_entity_poly.pdbx_strand_id
1 'polypeptide(L)'
;MHKVKNNLILKGLFIYLLAVPLAFLCHSEGFAQSSQLFRTYKKEVSGKIPETSDSIAAGKEIYEKKCYYCHGITGDGNGPAAPRLDPKPRNFTRNEYKIRSTGLSELPTDEDLFRIITSGVEGSAMPFWSTLSAKERWQIIHYIKTFNKDFKDKVAPKEVSLGAGKVSDQESVKRGKKLFKEAKCFLCHGEDGKADGQITTTLKGKWNLPYKARNLTKSWLFKGGNSSEDIFRTVTTGINETPMGSYADYLTNEDRWHLTHYVKSISCDMKTEVVLKSKLVVGNLPNSPDDDAWSTANSVELPLAGQIVASPRFWTPSANSIKIKSIYNKEDIAFLIEWDDMTNEQGEVYSDAVALQFPTKIPEGLKKPYFAMGESGNGVVLWHWRAYEESLRADKKGAGDDSETATDGGGVVAGEQKETGHAEAEEKGTQEESTEEKTTEAPKEKFKNFMTIRELNAKGFKNLAVQPTNSQDSKGKGYWEKGKWKVMITRPLVTGDKKIDIQFETGKLIPYALAVWDGSNKEIGGQKSISSWYYLTLEVTTPKSVYFYVIIAIIMGASIQFWVIGRIRRFPPAIPAEEK
;
A
#
# COMPACT_ATOMS: atom_id res chain seq x y z
N MET A 1 -65.61 10.22 -9.62
CA MET A 1 -64.91 9.18 -10.41
C MET A 1 -63.55 9.61 -11.00
N HIS A 2 -63.35 10.87 -11.43
CA HIS A 2 -62.08 11.30 -12.05
C HIS A 2 -60.87 11.35 -11.07
N LYS A 3 -61.07 11.78 -9.82
CA LYS A 3 -60.01 11.88 -8.78
C LYS A 3 -59.44 10.52 -8.34
N VAL A 4 -60.27 9.46 -8.29
CA VAL A 4 -59.85 8.12 -7.84
C VAL A 4 -59.06 7.37 -8.92
N LYS A 5 -59.43 7.55 -10.20
CA LYS A 5 -58.70 7.01 -11.36
C LYS A 5 -57.28 7.57 -11.45
N ASN A 6 -57.10 8.87 -11.16
CA ASN A 6 -55.78 9.49 -11.11
C ASN A 6 -54.93 8.94 -9.96
N ASN A 7 -55.49 8.70 -8.77
CA ASN A 7 -54.72 8.17 -7.63
C ASN A 7 -54.24 6.73 -7.81
N LEU A 8 -54.97 5.86 -8.51
CA LEU A 8 -54.53 4.48 -8.80
C LEU A 8 -53.47 4.42 -9.91
N ILE A 9 -53.57 5.29 -10.92
CA ILE A 9 -52.54 5.42 -11.96
C ILE A 9 -51.27 6.03 -11.35
N LEU A 10 -51.40 7.02 -10.46
CA LEU A 10 -50.27 7.62 -9.74
C LEU A 10 -49.58 6.62 -8.81
N LYS A 11 -50.32 5.75 -8.11
CA LYS A 11 -49.76 4.67 -7.26
C LYS A 11 -49.12 3.54 -8.08
N GLY A 12 -49.65 3.22 -9.26
CA GLY A 12 -49.03 2.27 -10.20
C GLY A 12 -47.71 2.79 -10.81
N LEU A 13 -47.66 4.09 -11.13
CA LEU A 13 -46.42 4.79 -11.50
C LEU A 13 -45.42 4.85 -10.34
N PHE A 14 -45.89 4.98 -9.10
CA PHE A 14 -45.04 4.98 -7.91
C PHE A 14 -44.34 3.63 -7.67
N ILE A 15 -45.01 2.51 -7.99
CA ILE A 15 -44.42 1.16 -7.93
C ILE A 15 -43.38 0.97 -9.05
N TYR A 16 -43.62 1.52 -10.24
CA TYR A 16 -42.63 1.53 -11.34
C TYR A 16 -41.42 2.42 -11.00
N LEU A 17 -41.65 3.57 -10.36
CA LEU A 17 -40.62 4.47 -9.82
C LEU A 17 -39.85 3.90 -8.62
N LEU A 18 -40.34 2.84 -7.96
CA LEU A 18 -39.63 2.10 -6.90
C LEU A 18 -38.88 0.86 -7.44
N ALA A 19 -39.37 0.24 -8.51
CA ALA A 19 -38.71 -0.93 -9.12
C ALA A 19 -37.45 -0.57 -9.91
N VAL A 20 -37.42 0.60 -10.56
CA VAL A 20 -36.23 1.12 -11.26
C VAL A 20 -35.05 1.42 -10.32
N PRO A 21 -35.23 2.09 -9.16
CA PRO A 21 -34.16 2.23 -8.18
C PRO A 21 -33.82 0.89 -7.51
N LEU A 22 -34.71 -0.10 -7.42
CA LEU A 22 -34.36 -1.45 -6.92
C LEU A 22 -33.45 -2.21 -7.91
N ALA A 23 -33.66 -2.06 -9.21
CA ALA A 23 -32.76 -2.59 -10.24
C ALA A 23 -31.44 -1.81 -10.34
N PHE A 24 -31.45 -0.51 -10.02
CA PHE A 24 -30.25 0.31 -9.82
C PHE A 24 -29.53 -0.01 -8.50
N LEU A 25 -30.24 -0.44 -7.46
CA LEU A 25 -29.66 -0.93 -6.20
C LEU A 25 -28.99 -2.30 -6.38
N CYS A 26 -29.37 -3.11 -7.36
CA CYS A 26 -28.59 -4.27 -7.79
C CYS A 26 -27.35 -3.91 -8.64
N HIS A 27 -27.26 -2.67 -9.14
CA HIS A 27 -26.03 -2.07 -9.65
C HIS A 27 -25.33 -1.21 -8.59
N SER A 28 -25.74 -1.29 -7.32
CA SER A 28 -24.86 -0.79 -6.27
C SER A 28 -23.62 -1.66 -6.32
N GLU A 29 -22.56 -1.11 -6.92
CA GLU A 29 -21.21 -1.41 -6.49
C GLU A 29 -21.31 -1.43 -4.97
N GLY A 30 -21.27 -2.64 -4.39
CA GLY A 30 -21.18 -2.77 -2.97
C GLY A 30 -20.02 -1.88 -2.61
N PHE A 31 -20.30 -0.77 -1.93
CA PHE A 31 -19.29 0.05 -1.29
C PHE A 31 -18.69 -0.92 -0.28
N ALA A 32 -17.70 -1.69 -0.74
CA ALA A 32 -16.73 -2.32 0.11
C ALA A 32 -16.25 -1.14 0.91
N GLN A 33 -16.67 -1.10 2.17
CA GLN A 33 -16.33 -0.07 3.12
C GLN A 33 -14.81 -0.06 3.11
N SER A 34 -14.24 0.84 2.29
CA SER A 34 -12.81 0.94 2.06
C SER A 34 -12.27 1.06 3.44
N SER A 35 -11.56 0.04 3.90
CA SER A 35 -11.10 -0.01 5.28
C SER A 35 -10.24 1.23 5.44
N GLN A 36 -10.77 2.25 6.11
CA GLN A 36 -10.05 3.45 6.55
C GLN A 36 -9.09 2.96 7.66
N LEU A 37 -8.18 2.05 7.29
CA LEU A 37 -7.08 1.55 8.09
C LEU A 37 -6.11 2.70 8.43
N PHE A 38 -6.21 3.81 7.70
CA PHE A 38 -5.35 4.97 7.80
C PHE A 38 -6.05 6.10 8.53
N ARG A 39 -5.29 6.74 9.43
CA ARG A 39 -5.82 7.55 10.51
C ARG A 39 -6.20 8.93 9.99
N THR A 40 -7.41 9.37 10.30
CA THR A 40 -7.78 10.77 10.13
C THR A 40 -7.20 11.60 11.28
N TYR A 41 -6.52 12.69 10.93
CA TYR A 41 -6.03 13.67 11.90
C TYR A 41 -7.23 14.37 12.54
N LYS A 42 -7.53 14.06 13.81
CA LYS A 42 -8.70 14.61 14.51
C LYS A 42 -8.42 16.05 14.92
N LYS A 43 -9.23 16.98 14.44
CA LYS A 43 -9.12 18.41 14.78
C LYS A 43 -9.73 18.75 16.15
N GLU A 44 -10.70 17.96 16.61
CA GLU A 44 -11.42 18.21 17.86
C GLU A 44 -10.52 18.01 19.08
N VAL A 45 -10.55 19.02 19.96
CA VAL A 45 -9.87 19.02 21.25
C VAL A 45 -10.93 19.30 22.30
N SER A 46 -11.22 18.31 23.15
CA SER A 46 -12.28 18.41 24.17
C SER A 46 -11.75 18.04 25.55
N GLY A 47 -12.37 18.64 26.58
CA GLY A 47 -12.14 18.27 27.97
C GLY A 47 -10.76 18.64 28.54
N LYS A 48 -10.17 19.79 28.16
CA LYS A 48 -8.94 20.29 28.78
C LYS A 48 -9.13 20.46 30.28
N ILE A 49 -8.25 19.84 31.05
CA ILE A 49 -8.28 19.88 32.52
C ILE A 49 -7.18 20.82 33.04
N PRO A 50 -7.30 21.36 34.27
CA PRO A 50 -6.24 22.14 34.88
C PRO A 50 -4.95 21.35 35.07
N GLU A 51 -3.81 22.02 34.88
CA GLU A 51 -2.47 21.47 35.14
C GLU A 51 -2.13 21.56 36.63
N THR A 52 -2.45 20.49 37.38
CA THR A 52 -2.16 20.35 38.81
C THR A 52 -1.13 19.25 39.08
N SER A 53 -0.52 19.24 40.27
CA SER A 53 0.39 18.17 40.72
C SER A 53 -0.24 16.78 40.57
N ASP A 54 -1.52 16.65 40.91
CA ASP A 54 -2.26 15.37 40.83
C ASP A 54 -2.47 14.95 39.38
N SER A 55 -2.75 15.90 38.48
CA SER A 55 -2.90 15.62 37.05
C SER A 55 -1.58 15.16 36.42
N ILE A 56 -0.45 15.75 36.85
CA ILE A 56 0.90 15.38 36.42
C ILE A 56 1.27 13.98 36.96
N ALA A 57 0.98 13.71 38.24
CA ALA A 57 1.25 12.42 38.87
C ALA A 57 0.46 11.28 38.18
N ALA A 58 -0.83 11.50 37.91
CA ALA A 58 -1.64 10.55 37.14
C ALA A 58 -1.11 10.36 35.71
N GLY A 59 -0.66 11.44 35.07
CA GLY A 59 -0.04 11.40 33.74
C GLY A 59 1.23 10.56 33.70
N LYS A 60 2.07 10.68 34.73
CA LYS A 60 3.29 9.89 34.90
C LYS A 60 3.00 8.39 34.92
N GLU A 61 2.02 7.95 35.70
CA GLU A 61 1.67 6.53 35.78
C GLU A 61 1.23 5.97 34.41
N ILE A 62 0.51 6.76 33.63
CA ILE A 62 0.08 6.34 32.29
C ILE A 62 1.28 6.31 31.33
N TYR A 63 2.14 7.33 31.38
CA TYR A 63 3.36 7.40 30.57
C TYR A 63 4.28 6.19 30.81
N GLU A 64 4.51 5.81 32.06
CA GLU A 64 5.32 4.65 32.45
C GLU A 64 4.70 3.32 32.02
N LYS A 65 3.39 3.26 31.78
CA LYS A 65 2.71 2.05 31.29
C LYS A 65 2.66 1.98 29.76
N LYS A 66 2.61 3.13 29.07
CA LYS A 66 2.21 3.21 27.66
C LYS A 66 3.21 3.90 26.72
N CYS A 67 4.04 4.81 27.23
CA CYS A 67 4.86 5.71 26.41
C CYS A 67 6.37 5.47 26.57
N TYR A 68 6.84 5.14 27.77
CA TYR A 68 8.28 5.07 28.09
C TYR A 68 9.05 4.05 27.24
N TYR A 69 8.40 2.96 26.82
CA TYR A 69 9.08 1.89 26.08
C TYR A 69 9.67 2.39 24.75
N CYS A 70 9.02 3.39 24.14
CA CYS A 70 9.52 4.10 22.98
C CYS A 70 10.24 5.40 23.36
N HIS A 71 9.62 6.24 24.20
CA HIS A 71 10.11 7.61 24.45
C HIS A 71 11.16 7.74 25.56
N GLY A 72 11.50 6.65 26.25
CA GLY A 72 12.45 6.66 27.38
C GLY A 72 11.78 7.09 28.69
N ILE A 73 12.31 6.62 29.81
CA ILE A 73 11.82 6.98 31.15
C ILE A 73 12.08 8.47 31.46
N THR A 74 13.16 9.02 30.90
CA THR A 74 13.57 10.44 30.99
C THR A 74 12.99 11.29 29.87
N GLY A 75 12.15 10.72 28.99
CA GLY A 75 11.57 11.43 27.84
C GLY A 75 12.57 11.80 26.74
N ASP A 76 13.76 11.20 26.73
CA ASP A 76 14.85 11.53 25.79
C ASP A 76 14.74 10.86 24.41
N GLY A 77 13.69 10.08 24.17
CA GLY A 77 13.48 9.33 22.94
C GLY A 77 14.31 8.05 22.83
N ASN A 78 15.02 7.63 23.88
CA ASN A 78 15.90 6.46 23.90
C ASN A 78 15.30 5.29 24.71
N GLY A 79 14.00 5.04 24.57
CA GLY A 79 13.37 3.87 25.18
C GLY A 79 13.92 2.54 24.63
N PRO A 80 13.68 1.40 25.31
CA PRO A 80 14.15 0.08 24.84
C PRO A 80 13.77 -0.30 23.40
N ALA A 81 12.66 0.25 22.87
CA ALA A 81 12.26 0.07 21.47
C ALA A 81 13.01 0.98 20.48
N ALA A 82 13.53 2.13 20.91
CA ALA A 82 14.03 3.20 20.03
C ALA A 82 15.09 2.75 19.00
N PRO A 83 16.03 1.84 19.31
CA PRO A 83 17.00 1.34 18.30
C PRO A 83 16.36 0.61 17.12
N ARG A 84 15.09 0.20 17.25
CA ARG A 84 14.34 -0.57 16.24
C ARG A 84 13.28 0.26 15.52
N LEU A 85 13.25 1.58 15.71
CA LEU A 85 12.20 2.44 15.17
C LEU A 85 12.79 3.49 14.22
N ASP A 86 12.29 3.51 13.00
CA ASP A 86 12.52 4.57 12.02
C ASP A 86 11.17 5.14 11.54
N PRO A 87 10.86 6.42 11.79
CA PRO A 87 11.67 7.42 12.49
C PRO A 87 11.80 7.13 13.99
N LYS A 88 12.91 7.59 14.60
CA LYS A 88 13.13 7.52 16.04
C LYS A 88 11.99 8.21 16.83
N PRO A 89 11.66 7.70 18.04
CA PRO A 89 10.73 8.35 18.94
C PRO A 89 11.12 9.79 19.26
N ARG A 90 10.13 10.62 19.57
CA ARG A 90 10.36 12.02 19.95
C ARG A 90 11.15 12.09 21.26
N ASN A 91 12.22 12.88 21.25
CA ASN A 91 12.86 13.42 22.45
C ASN A 91 12.05 14.64 22.94
N PHE A 92 11.46 14.52 24.12
CA PHE A 92 10.67 15.56 24.78
C PHE A 92 11.51 16.54 25.61
N THR A 93 12.77 16.20 25.91
CA THR A 93 13.71 17.08 26.64
C THR A 93 14.21 18.27 25.82
N ARG A 94 13.87 18.30 24.53
CA ARG A 94 14.32 19.28 23.54
C ARG A 94 13.15 19.84 22.75
N ASN A 95 13.33 21.02 22.16
CA ASN A 95 12.32 21.66 21.32
C ASN A 95 12.32 21.12 19.87
N GLU A 96 12.20 19.80 19.72
CA GLU A 96 12.30 19.12 18.42
C GLU A 96 10.93 18.73 17.84
N TYR A 97 9.82 19.29 18.34
CA TYR A 97 8.47 18.93 17.91
C TYR A 97 8.25 19.22 16.42
N LYS A 98 7.77 18.23 15.67
CA LYS A 98 7.69 18.31 14.19
C LYS A 98 6.32 18.72 13.66
N ILE A 99 5.26 18.46 14.42
CA ILE A 99 3.87 18.75 14.03
C ILE A 99 3.37 19.81 15.01
N ARG A 100 3.08 21.01 14.49
CA ARG A 100 2.84 22.21 15.31
C ARG A 100 1.90 23.18 14.58
N SER A 101 1.15 23.98 15.32
CA SER A 101 0.42 25.16 14.85
C SER A 101 1.20 26.47 15.06
N THR A 102 2.37 26.43 15.68
CA THR A 102 3.19 27.61 16.07
C THR A 102 4.33 27.89 15.08
N GLY A 103 5.09 29.00 15.24
CA GLY A 103 6.14 29.43 14.29
C GLY A 103 7.42 28.58 14.33
N LEU A 104 8.21 28.47 13.27
CA LEU A 104 9.38 27.56 13.21
C LEU A 104 10.28 27.69 14.44
N SER A 105 10.71 26.55 15.01
CA SER A 105 11.50 26.50 16.26
C SER A 105 10.79 26.98 17.53
N GLU A 106 9.46 27.20 17.51
CA GLU A 106 8.64 27.38 18.71
C GLU A 106 8.08 26.04 19.23
N LEU A 107 7.79 26.00 20.53
CA LEU A 107 7.12 24.86 21.16
C LEU A 107 5.71 24.65 20.59
N PRO A 108 5.19 23.41 20.59
CA PRO A 108 3.80 23.15 20.21
C PRO A 108 2.84 23.69 21.28
N THR A 109 1.58 23.92 20.90
CA THR A 109 0.52 24.16 21.88
C THR A 109 0.14 22.88 22.61
N ASP A 110 -0.55 23.00 23.75
CA ASP A 110 -1.11 21.84 24.45
C ASP A 110 -2.09 21.07 23.54
N GLU A 111 -2.85 21.82 22.72
CA GLU A 111 -3.82 21.32 21.75
C GLU A 111 -3.13 20.53 20.60
N ASP A 112 -1.95 20.96 20.15
CA ASP A 112 -1.13 20.19 19.21
C ASP A 112 -0.72 18.85 19.79
N LEU A 113 -0.23 18.84 21.04
CA LEU A 113 0.15 17.60 21.74
C LEU A 113 -1.05 16.67 21.91
N PHE A 114 -2.21 17.23 22.22
CA PHE A 114 -3.46 16.46 22.31
C PHE A 114 -3.83 15.82 20.98
N ARG A 115 -3.80 16.58 19.87
CA ARG A 115 -4.08 16.04 18.54
C ARG A 115 -3.11 14.93 18.15
N ILE A 116 -1.81 15.11 18.42
CA ILE A 116 -0.77 14.11 18.13
C ILE A 116 -0.98 12.83 18.92
N ILE A 117 -1.26 12.90 20.22
CA ILE A 117 -1.50 11.69 21.04
C ILE A 117 -2.79 11.00 20.59
N THR A 118 -3.81 11.78 20.23
CA THR A 118 -5.11 11.26 19.80
C THR A 118 -5.02 10.47 18.50
N SER A 119 -4.40 11.03 17.48
CA SER A 119 -4.32 10.42 16.14
C SER A 119 -3.05 9.60 15.93
N GLY A 120 -2.07 9.72 16.82
CA GLY A 120 -0.71 9.22 16.58
C GLY A 120 -0.02 9.98 15.44
N VAL A 121 1.05 9.41 14.90
CA VAL A 121 1.80 10.01 13.79
C VAL A 121 1.93 9.02 12.65
N GLU A 122 1.30 9.37 11.52
CA GLU A 122 1.29 8.53 10.33
C GLU A 122 2.71 8.34 9.75
N GLY A 123 2.97 7.14 9.20
CA GLY A 123 4.30 6.78 8.70
C GLY A 123 5.37 6.69 9.80
N SER A 124 4.96 6.39 11.05
CA SER A 124 5.82 6.09 12.20
C SER A 124 5.18 5.02 13.10
N ALA A 125 5.95 4.52 14.08
CA ALA A 125 5.45 3.57 15.06
C ALA A 125 4.56 4.18 16.15
N MET A 126 4.33 5.50 16.16
CA MET A 126 3.50 6.16 17.18
C MET A 126 2.01 5.81 16.98
N PRO A 127 1.37 5.01 17.86
CA PRO A 127 -0.02 4.61 17.70
C PRO A 127 -0.99 5.75 18.04
N PHE A 128 -2.27 5.54 17.74
CA PHE A 128 -3.33 6.41 18.22
C PHE A 128 -3.69 6.03 19.66
N TRP A 129 -3.96 7.03 20.50
CA TRP A 129 -4.39 6.82 21.89
C TRP A 129 -5.79 7.36 22.14
N SER A 130 -6.64 7.41 21.11
CA SER A 130 -8.07 7.68 21.28
C SER A 130 -8.81 6.58 22.06
N THR A 131 -8.14 5.46 22.37
CA THR A 131 -8.58 4.43 23.31
C THR A 131 -8.50 4.90 24.77
N LEU A 132 -7.67 5.92 25.06
CA LEU A 132 -7.64 6.61 26.34
C LEU A 132 -8.69 7.73 26.36
N SER A 133 -9.27 7.97 27.54
CA SER A 133 -10.19 9.08 27.75
C SER A 133 -9.51 10.44 27.46
N ALA A 134 -10.31 11.48 27.20
CA ALA A 134 -9.77 12.83 27.01
C ALA A 134 -8.98 13.31 28.24
N LYS A 135 -9.48 13.02 29.45
CA LYS A 135 -8.81 13.35 30.71
C LYS A 135 -7.42 12.70 30.81
N GLU A 136 -7.31 11.41 30.52
CA GLU A 136 -6.04 10.68 30.55
C GLU A 136 -5.02 11.24 29.55
N ARG A 137 -5.47 11.60 28.34
CA ARG A 137 -4.61 12.24 27.34
C ARG A 137 -4.08 13.59 27.82
N TRP A 138 -4.90 14.41 28.49
CA TRP A 138 -4.44 15.67 29.10
C TRP A 138 -3.46 15.46 30.24
N GLN A 139 -3.70 14.47 31.11
CA GLN A 139 -2.77 14.11 32.18
C GLN A 139 -1.39 13.72 31.61
N ILE A 140 -1.35 12.90 30.55
CA ILE A 140 -0.10 12.54 29.86
C ILE A 140 0.61 13.81 29.34
N ILE A 141 -0.12 14.75 28.75
CA ILE A 141 0.46 16.00 28.21
C ILE A 141 1.11 16.82 29.32
N HIS A 142 0.42 16.99 30.46
CA HIS A 142 0.98 17.70 31.61
C HIS A 142 2.28 17.05 32.08
N TYR A 143 2.35 15.71 32.12
CA TYR A 143 3.59 15.01 32.44
C TYR A 143 4.68 15.18 31.38
N ILE A 144 4.35 15.07 30.08
CA ILE A 144 5.31 15.24 28.97
C ILE A 144 5.97 16.63 29.04
N LYS A 145 5.21 17.68 29.35
CA LYS A 145 5.73 19.05 29.46
C LYS A 145 6.79 19.19 30.55
N THR A 146 6.76 18.34 31.58
CA THR A 146 7.78 18.36 32.66
C THR A 146 9.19 17.99 32.19
N PHE A 147 9.34 17.30 31.05
CA PHE A 147 10.65 16.94 30.50
C PHE A 147 11.42 18.13 29.93
N ASN A 148 10.73 19.23 29.59
CA ASN A 148 11.35 20.43 29.05
C ASN A 148 10.86 21.67 29.79
N LYS A 149 11.76 22.27 30.57
CA LYS A 149 11.50 23.50 31.34
C LYS A 149 11.02 24.68 30.49
N ASP A 150 11.32 24.70 29.19
CA ASP A 150 10.88 25.76 28.29
C ASP A 150 9.34 25.88 28.22
N PHE A 151 8.59 24.80 28.49
CA PHE A 151 7.12 24.86 28.58
C PHE A 151 6.61 25.73 29.73
N LYS A 152 7.44 25.92 30.78
CA LYS A 152 7.14 26.78 31.92
C LYS A 152 7.82 28.15 31.78
N ASP A 153 9.06 28.16 31.31
CA ASP A 153 9.94 29.33 31.35
C ASP A 153 9.71 30.29 30.18
N LYS A 154 9.17 29.80 29.05
CA LYS A 154 8.88 30.63 27.87
C LYS A 154 7.42 31.05 27.82
N VAL A 155 7.18 32.21 27.23
CA VAL A 155 5.82 32.67 26.90
C VAL A 155 5.17 31.65 25.97
N ALA A 156 3.91 31.30 26.26
CA ALA A 156 3.15 30.39 25.43
C ALA A 156 3.14 30.88 23.97
N PRO A 157 3.56 30.03 23.02
CA PRO A 157 3.67 30.42 21.63
C PRO A 157 2.29 30.68 21.02
N LYS A 158 2.22 31.63 20.09
CA LYS A 158 0.98 31.98 19.40
C LYS A 158 0.79 31.06 18.21
N GLU A 159 -0.43 30.58 18.00
CA GLU A 159 -0.75 29.84 16.79
C GLU A 159 -0.61 30.74 15.57
N VAL A 160 -0.03 30.19 14.50
CA VAL A 160 0.08 30.89 13.23
C VAL A 160 -1.30 30.95 12.59
N SER A 161 -1.72 32.16 12.22
CA SER A 161 -2.96 32.36 11.49
C SER A 161 -2.92 31.66 10.13
N LEU A 162 -3.92 30.80 9.87
CA LEU A 162 -4.07 30.15 8.58
C LEU A 162 -4.62 31.08 7.49
N GLY A 163 -5.10 32.27 7.88
CA GLY A 163 -5.76 33.22 6.98
C GLY A 163 -7.12 32.72 6.47
N ALA A 164 -7.76 33.52 5.61
CA ALA A 164 -8.95 33.05 4.90
C ALA A 164 -8.52 32.00 3.86
N GLY A 165 -9.10 30.81 3.95
CA GLY A 165 -8.84 29.74 2.98
C GLY A 165 -9.16 30.18 1.56
N LYS A 166 -8.38 29.71 0.58
CA LYS A 166 -8.67 29.92 -0.84
C LYS A 166 -9.53 28.77 -1.37
N VAL A 167 -10.43 29.06 -2.29
CA VAL A 167 -11.15 28.00 -3.03
C VAL A 167 -10.15 27.18 -3.85
N SER A 168 -10.32 25.86 -3.81
CA SER A 168 -9.53 24.92 -4.63
C SER A 168 -10.14 24.81 -6.02
N ASP A 169 -9.58 25.54 -6.98
CA ASP A 169 -9.94 25.47 -8.40
C ASP A 169 -8.71 25.13 -9.27
N GLN A 170 -8.94 24.95 -10.58
CA GLN A 170 -7.86 24.58 -11.52
C GLN A 170 -6.78 25.65 -11.63
N GLU A 171 -7.12 26.93 -11.56
CA GLU A 171 -6.16 28.03 -11.61
C GLU A 171 -5.27 28.04 -10.36
N SER A 172 -5.87 27.73 -9.22
CA SER A 172 -5.18 27.62 -7.95
C SER A 172 -4.15 26.48 -7.95
N VAL A 173 -4.52 25.33 -8.51
CA VAL A 173 -3.61 24.19 -8.72
C VAL A 173 -2.49 24.52 -9.71
N LYS A 174 -2.80 25.19 -10.83
CA LYS A 174 -1.78 25.64 -11.81
C LYS A 174 -0.77 26.60 -11.19
N ARG A 175 -1.24 27.60 -10.44
CA ARG A 175 -0.37 28.52 -9.70
C ARG A 175 0.48 27.78 -8.67
N GLY A 176 -0.12 26.86 -7.93
CA GLY A 176 0.58 26.00 -6.96
C GLY A 176 1.69 25.16 -7.60
N LYS A 177 1.44 24.58 -8.77
CA LYS A 177 2.46 23.83 -9.53
C LYS A 177 3.65 24.69 -9.92
N LYS A 178 3.39 25.95 -10.34
CA LYS A 178 4.46 26.92 -10.64
C LYS A 178 5.26 27.27 -9.39
N LEU A 179 4.57 27.56 -8.29
CA LEU A 179 5.17 27.86 -7.00
C LEU A 179 6.03 26.71 -6.46
N PHE A 180 5.62 25.46 -6.68
CA PHE A 180 6.39 24.28 -6.28
C PHE A 180 7.79 24.26 -6.91
N LYS A 181 7.92 24.80 -8.13
CA LYS A 181 9.22 24.99 -8.82
C LYS A 181 9.93 26.25 -8.34
N GLU A 182 9.23 27.39 -8.29
CA GLU A 182 9.79 28.69 -7.87
C GLU A 182 10.36 28.63 -6.44
N ALA A 183 9.64 27.96 -5.53
CA ALA A 183 10.03 27.72 -4.14
C ALA A 183 10.99 26.53 -3.97
N LYS A 184 11.45 25.92 -5.07
CA LYS A 184 12.43 24.82 -5.11
C LYS A 184 12.05 23.57 -4.32
N CYS A 185 10.74 23.32 -4.12
CA CYS A 185 10.25 22.13 -3.44
C CYS A 185 10.69 20.84 -4.14
N PHE A 186 10.79 20.88 -5.48
CA PHE A 186 11.23 19.77 -6.33
C PHE A 186 12.65 19.27 -6.05
N LEU A 187 13.54 20.11 -5.49
CA LEU A 187 14.91 19.68 -5.18
C LEU A 187 14.95 18.53 -4.17
N CYS A 188 13.99 18.49 -3.24
CA CYS A 188 13.84 17.41 -2.26
C CYS A 188 12.71 16.45 -2.66
N HIS A 189 11.55 16.98 -3.04
CA HIS A 189 10.34 16.19 -3.28
C HIS A 189 10.22 15.65 -4.72
N GLY A 190 11.10 16.03 -5.64
CA GLY A 190 11.02 15.65 -7.06
C GLY A 190 10.01 16.48 -7.85
N GLU A 191 10.10 16.47 -9.17
CA GLU A 191 9.24 17.26 -10.08
C GLU A 191 7.74 16.95 -9.89
N ASP A 192 7.42 15.68 -9.68
CA ASP A 192 6.05 15.18 -9.50
C ASP A 192 5.72 14.88 -8.02
N GLY A 193 6.56 15.32 -7.08
CA GLY A 193 6.35 15.07 -5.64
C GLY A 193 6.65 13.64 -5.18
N LYS A 194 7.35 12.81 -5.96
CA LYS A 194 7.62 11.39 -5.66
C LYS A 194 8.80 11.13 -4.72
N ALA A 195 9.36 12.18 -4.12
CA ALA A 195 10.56 12.16 -3.28
C ALA A 195 11.87 11.77 -3.99
N ASP A 196 11.92 11.89 -5.33
CA ASP A 196 13.07 11.61 -6.20
C ASP A 196 13.89 12.86 -6.54
N GLY A 197 13.75 13.93 -5.76
CA GLY A 197 14.53 15.16 -5.95
C GLY A 197 16.03 14.93 -5.81
N GLN A 198 16.83 15.72 -6.55
CA GLN A 198 18.29 15.59 -6.61
C GLN A 198 18.96 15.57 -5.22
N ILE A 199 18.48 16.38 -4.28
CA ILE A 199 19.01 16.43 -2.90
C ILE A 199 18.75 15.10 -2.18
N THR A 200 17.59 14.48 -2.41
CA THR A 200 17.21 13.21 -1.77
C THR A 200 17.93 12.00 -2.36
N THR A 201 18.24 12.02 -3.66
CA THR A 201 18.88 10.90 -4.37
C THR A 201 20.40 10.99 -4.39
N THR A 202 20.98 12.19 -4.59
CA THR A 202 22.43 12.36 -4.76
C THR A 202 23.19 12.47 -3.43
N LEU A 203 22.56 12.94 -2.34
CA LEU A 203 23.25 13.16 -1.05
C LEU A 203 23.21 11.96 -0.10
N LYS A 204 22.42 10.91 -0.40
CA LYS A 204 22.41 9.67 0.39
C LYS A 204 23.78 8.99 0.42
N GLY A 205 24.52 9.00 -0.71
CA GLY A 205 25.85 8.36 -0.79
C GLY A 205 26.99 9.15 -0.14
N LYS A 206 26.83 10.46 0.10
CA LYS A 206 27.94 11.34 0.54
C LYS A 206 27.76 12.01 1.90
N TRP A 207 26.52 12.22 2.33
CA TRP A 207 26.21 12.97 3.56
C TRP A 207 25.33 12.22 4.55
N ASN A 208 24.91 10.99 4.21
CA ASN A 208 24.03 10.15 5.03
C ASN A 208 22.93 10.96 5.73
N LEU A 209 22.25 11.84 4.98
CA LEU A 209 21.26 12.74 5.55
C LEU A 209 20.14 11.88 6.17
N PRO A 210 19.90 11.97 7.49
CA PRO A 210 18.95 11.07 8.17
C PRO A 210 17.49 11.34 7.79
N TYR A 211 17.23 12.31 6.91
CA TYR A 211 15.89 12.74 6.52
C TYR A 211 15.66 12.53 5.04
N LYS A 212 14.86 11.50 4.72
CA LYS A 212 14.31 11.26 3.39
C LYS A 212 13.07 12.17 3.20
N ALA A 213 13.01 12.88 2.06
CA ALA A 213 11.78 13.56 1.67
C ALA A 213 10.63 12.55 1.59
N ARG A 214 9.41 12.98 1.91
CA ARG A 214 8.23 12.11 1.79
C ARG A 214 7.66 12.19 0.39
N ASN A 215 7.20 11.04 -0.12
CA ASN A 215 6.45 10.97 -1.35
C ASN A 215 5.10 11.67 -1.14
N LEU A 216 4.96 12.86 -1.72
CA LEU A 216 3.78 13.71 -1.64
C LEU A 216 2.59 13.13 -2.41
N THR A 217 2.80 12.16 -3.30
CA THR A 217 1.70 11.46 -3.96
C THR A 217 0.98 10.49 -3.02
N LYS A 218 1.58 10.16 -1.86
CA LYS A 218 1.05 9.21 -0.88
C LYS A 218 0.60 9.95 0.39
N SER A 219 -0.67 10.32 0.45
CA SER A 219 -1.21 11.20 1.52
C SER A 219 -1.06 10.60 2.92
N TRP A 220 -1.05 9.26 3.03
CA TRP A 220 -0.82 8.51 4.27
C TRP A 220 0.63 8.55 4.75
N LEU A 221 1.53 9.28 4.09
CA LEU A 221 2.87 9.54 4.61
C LEU A 221 2.98 10.92 5.28
N PHE A 222 1.88 11.68 5.35
CA PHE A 222 1.87 13.07 5.81
C PHE A 222 1.74 13.09 7.33
N LYS A 223 2.86 13.32 8.02
CA LYS A 223 2.93 13.29 9.49
C LYS A 223 1.93 14.24 10.18
N GLY A 224 1.71 15.41 9.58
CA GLY A 224 0.85 16.45 10.12
C GLY A 224 -0.63 16.31 9.75
N GLY A 225 -1.02 15.27 8.99
CA GLY A 225 -2.35 15.15 8.39
C GLY A 225 -2.37 15.50 6.90
N ASN A 226 -3.43 15.10 6.21
CA ASN A 226 -3.57 15.18 4.76
C ASN A 226 -4.75 16.05 4.28
N SER A 227 -5.40 16.79 5.18
CA SER A 227 -6.36 17.84 4.79
C SER A 227 -5.64 19.05 4.20
N SER A 228 -6.36 19.89 3.45
CA SER A 228 -5.77 21.11 2.90
C SER A 228 -5.23 22.02 4.01
N GLU A 229 -5.92 22.12 5.15
CA GLU A 229 -5.42 22.91 6.30
C GLU A 229 -4.17 22.30 6.92
N ASP A 230 -4.04 20.96 6.95
CA ASP A 230 -2.86 20.29 7.51
C ASP A 230 -1.63 20.46 6.62
N ILE A 231 -1.82 20.37 5.30
CA ILE A 231 -0.78 20.63 4.31
C ILE A 231 -0.36 22.10 4.38
N PHE A 232 -1.33 23.02 4.40
CA PHE A 232 -1.07 24.45 4.54
C PHE A 232 -0.31 24.77 5.83
N ARG A 233 -0.73 24.18 6.96
CA ARG A 233 -0.04 24.31 8.24
C ARG A 233 1.40 23.82 8.13
N THR A 234 1.63 22.65 7.54
CA THR A 234 2.98 22.10 7.35
C THR A 234 3.88 23.02 6.51
N VAL A 235 3.37 23.57 5.41
CA VAL A 235 4.10 24.54 4.57
C VAL A 235 4.39 25.83 5.35
N THR A 236 3.46 26.27 6.19
CA THR A 236 3.55 27.52 6.94
C THR A 236 4.45 27.41 8.16
N THR A 237 4.36 26.32 8.94
CA THR A 237 5.09 26.18 10.22
C THR A 237 6.44 25.47 10.04
N GLY A 238 6.63 24.76 8.92
CA GLY A 238 7.81 23.93 8.69
C GLY A 238 7.87 22.73 9.65
N ILE A 239 8.97 21.98 9.55
CA ILE A 239 9.22 20.77 10.34
C ILE A 239 10.56 20.93 11.05
N ASN A 240 10.53 21.20 12.37
CA ASN A 240 11.74 21.35 13.18
C ASN A 240 12.70 20.16 13.02
N GLU A 241 14.01 20.43 13.11
CA GLU A 241 15.08 19.43 12.92
C GLU A 241 15.05 18.74 11.55
N THR A 242 14.56 19.42 10.51
CA THR A 242 14.65 18.93 9.13
C THR A 242 14.92 20.09 8.16
N PRO A 243 15.39 19.82 6.93
CA PRO A 243 15.52 20.84 5.90
C PRO A 243 14.19 21.46 5.43
N MET A 244 13.03 20.92 5.84
CA MET A 244 11.72 21.48 5.51
C MET A 244 11.41 22.66 6.44
N GLY A 245 11.96 23.83 6.11
CA GLY A 245 11.73 25.08 6.84
C GLY A 245 10.31 25.63 6.69
N SER A 246 10.07 26.81 7.29
CA SER A 246 8.84 27.57 7.09
C SER A 246 8.89 28.35 5.78
N TYR A 247 7.79 28.31 5.01
CA TYR A 247 7.60 29.16 3.83
C TYR A 247 6.77 30.40 4.14
N ALA A 248 6.51 30.69 5.43
CA ALA A 248 5.68 31.83 5.83
C ALA A 248 6.29 33.17 5.42
N ASP A 249 7.62 33.28 5.47
CA ASP A 249 8.39 34.48 5.14
C ASP A 249 8.73 34.60 3.65
N TYR A 250 8.63 33.49 2.91
CA TYR A 250 9.02 33.42 1.49
C TYR A 250 7.84 33.50 0.53
N LEU A 251 6.66 33.03 0.95
CA LEU A 251 5.45 32.98 0.15
C LEU A 251 4.34 33.74 0.85
N THR A 252 3.49 34.43 0.08
CA THR A 252 2.27 35.06 0.63
C THR A 252 1.31 34.00 1.19
N ASN A 253 0.37 34.39 2.06
CA ASN A 253 -0.66 33.46 2.55
C ASN A 253 -1.44 32.82 1.38
N GLU A 254 -1.80 33.62 0.37
CA GLU A 254 -2.49 33.15 -0.83
C GLU A 254 -1.64 32.16 -1.65
N ASP A 255 -0.36 32.45 -1.88
CA ASP A 255 0.56 31.53 -2.58
C ASP A 255 0.73 30.21 -1.83
N ARG A 256 0.76 30.22 -0.48
CA ARG A 256 0.80 28.97 0.30
C ARG A 256 -0.47 28.14 0.13
N TRP A 257 -1.64 28.75 -0.04
CA TRP A 257 -2.88 28.04 -0.37
C TRP A 257 -2.86 27.46 -1.79
N HIS A 258 -2.34 28.21 -2.76
CA HIS A 258 -2.11 27.70 -4.11
C HIS A 258 -1.19 26.47 -4.11
N LEU A 259 -0.04 26.56 -3.43
CA LEU A 259 0.89 25.44 -3.28
C LEU A 259 0.24 24.24 -2.60
N THR A 260 -0.56 24.50 -1.56
CA THR A 260 -1.34 23.47 -0.84
C THR A 260 -2.29 22.73 -1.77
N HIS A 261 -3.03 23.43 -2.63
CA HIS A 261 -3.94 22.79 -3.58
C HIS A 261 -3.21 21.95 -4.61
N TYR A 262 -2.04 22.39 -5.07
CA TYR A 262 -1.20 21.56 -5.93
C TYR A 262 -0.75 20.27 -5.22
N VAL A 263 -0.18 20.37 -4.01
CA VAL A 263 0.22 19.19 -3.22
C VAL A 263 -0.96 18.26 -2.98
N LYS A 264 -2.14 18.81 -2.65
CA LYS A 264 -3.36 18.03 -2.48
C LYS A 264 -3.79 17.33 -3.79
N SER A 265 -3.66 18.01 -4.93
CA SER A 265 -4.06 17.47 -6.24
C SER A 265 -3.21 16.30 -6.73
N ILE A 266 -1.92 16.25 -6.34
CA ILE A 266 -1.02 15.14 -6.69
C ILE A 266 -1.07 14.00 -5.67
N SER A 267 -1.61 14.26 -4.47
CA SER A 267 -1.74 13.26 -3.41
C SER A 267 -2.96 12.37 -3.62
N CYS A 268 -2.83 11.07 -3.33
CA CYS A 268 -3.94 10.16 -3.20
C CYS A 268 -3.94 9.45 -1.84
N ASP A 269 -5.13 9.03 -1.41
CA ASP A 269 -5.28 8.17 -0.25
C ASP A 269 -4.98 6.70 -0.59
N MET A 270 -4.64 5.96 0.46
CA MET A 270 -4.69 4.51 0.58
C MET A 270 -5.84 3.82 -0.16
N LYS A 271 -5.70 3.43 -1.44
CA LYS A 271 -6.70 2.59 -2.12
C LYS A 271 -6.45 1.11 -1.83
N THR A 272 -6.82 0.68 -0.64
CA THR A 272 -6.70 -0.72 -0.22
C THR A 272 -8.05 -1.43 -0.26
N GLU A 273 -8.06 -2.64 -0.79
CA GLU A 273 -9.19 -3.56 -0.80
C GLU A 273 -8.70 -4.93 -0.33
N VAL A 274 -9.53 -5.62 0.44
CA VAL A 274 -9.21 -6.97 0.94
C VAL A 274 -9.15 -7.99 -0.22
N VAL A 275 -9.86 -7.72 -1.31
CA VAL A 275 -10.00 -8.61 -2.47
C VAL A 275 -9.52 -7.91 -3.74
N LEU A 276 -8.45 -8.42 -4.36
CA LEU A 276 -8.03 -8.09 -5.72
C LEU A 276 -8.88 -8.88 -6.71
N LYS A 277 -9.67 -8.18 -7.53
CA LYS A 277 -10.42 -8.77 -8.65
C LYS A 277 -9.54 -8.79 -9.90
N SER A 278 -9.16 -9.98 -10.36
CA SER A 278 -8.41 -10.17 -11.59
C SER A 278 -9.31 -9.97 -12.80
N LYS A 279 -8.91 -9.09 -13.70
CA LYS A 279 -9.70 -8.71 -14.87
C LYS A 279 -9.66 -9.82 -15.92
N LEU A 280 -10.82 -10.32 -16.35
CA LEU A 280 -10.89 -11.25 -17.47
C LEU A 280 -10.75 -10.51 -18.81
N VAL A 281 -9.85 -10.98 -19.67
CA VAL A 281 -9.69 -10.50 -21.04
C VAL A 281 -9.85 -11.61 -22.06
N VAL A 282 -10.31 -11.25 -23.26
CA VAL A 282 -10.37 -12.15 -24.41
C VAL A 282 -9.10 -11.97 -25.22
N GLY A 283 -8.30 -13.03 -25.34
CA GLY A 283 -7.08 -13.03 -26.14
C GLY A 283 -5.81 -12.97 -25.29
N ASN A 284 -4.82 -12.21 -25.75
CA ASN A 284 -3.50 -12.18 -25.14
C ASN A 284 -3.49 -11.33 -23.87
N LEU A 285 -2.69 -11.76 -22.90
CA LEU A 285 -2.34 -10.98 -21.73
C LEU A 285 -1.41 -9.82 -22.09
N PRO A 286 -1.29 -8.80 -21.22
CA PRO A 286 -0.29 -7.76 -21.35
C PRO A 286 1.10 -8.33 -21.66
N ASN A 287 1.87 -7.68 -22.52
CA ASN A 287 3.21 -8.16 -22.89
C ASN A 287 4.35 -7.39 -22.20
N SER A 288 4.03 -6.40 -21.37
CA SER A 288 4.99 -5.59 -20.64
C SER A 288 4.35 -4.92 -19.42
N PRO A 289 5.16 -4.40 -18.47
CA PRO A 289 4.62 -3.64 -17.35
C PRO A 289 3.93 -2.31 -17.73
N ASP A 290 4.14 -1.78 -18.94
CA ASP A 290 3.55 -0.52 -19.43
C ASP A 290 2.39 -0.69 -20.40
N ASP A 291 1.97 -1.93 -20.63
CA ASP A 291 0.89 -2.23 -21.55
C ASP A 291 -0.42 -1.51 -21.14
N ASP A 292 -1.07 -0.85 -22.09
CA ASP A 292 -2.30 -0.09 -21.85
C ASP A 292 -3.44 -0.95 -21.29
N ALA A 293 -3.40 -2.27 -21.49
CA ALA A 293 -4.37 -3.19 -20.90
C ALA A 293 -4.47 -3.07 -19.37
N TRP A 294 -3.37 -2.68 -18.69
CA TRP A 294 -3.35 -2.46 -17.23
C TRP A 294 -4.25 -1.30 -16.77
N SER A 295 -4.69 -0.42 -17.67
CA SER A 295 -5.65 0.64 -17.35
C SER A 295 -7.06 0.11 -17.04
N THR A 296 -7.39 -1.08 -17.54
CA THR A 296 -8.70 -1.73 -17.36
C THR A 296 -8.79 -2.58 -16.09
N ALA A 297 -7.64 -2.86 -15.46
CA ALA A 297 -7.54 -3.71 -14.28
C ALA A 297 -7.69 -2.90 -12.99
N ASN A 298 -8.38 -3.50 -12.02
CA ASN A 298 -8.49 -2.95 -10.67
C ASN A 298 -7.10 -2.91 -10.02
N SER A 299 -6.86 -1.85 -9.26
CA SER A 299 -5.60 -1.61 -8.56
C SER A 299 -5.83 -1.64 -7.07
N VAL A 300 -5.03 -2.43 -6.37
CA VAL A 300 -5.04 -2.49 -4.91
C VAL A 300 -3.67 -2.08 -4.39
N GLU A 301 -3.62 -1.20 -3.40
CA GLU A 301 -2.40 -0.83 -2.68
C GLU A 301 -2.40 -1.44 -1.27
N LEU A 302 -1.34 -2.19 -0.97
CA LEU A 302 -1.18 -2.94 0.27
C LEU A 302 -0.13 -2.25 1.14
N PRO A 303 -0.40 -2.02 2.44
CA PRO A 303 0.64 -1.61 3.38
C PRO A 303 1.64 -2.76 3.59
N LEU A 304 2.92 -2.40 3.68
CA LEU A 304 4.02 -3.31 4.00
C LEU A 304 4.58 -2.98 5.38
N ALA A 305 5.01 -4.01 6.09
CA ALA A 305 5.71 -3.88 7.36
C ALA A 305 6.94 -4.78 7.38
N GLY A 306 7.94 -4.41 8.18
CA GLY A 306 9.17 -5.20 8.30
C GLY A 306 8.87 -6.57 8.91
N GLN A 307 9.55 -7.60 8.42
CA GLN A 307 9.45 -8.93 9.02
C GLN A 307 10.19 -8.99 10.36
N ILE A 308 9.44 -9.21 11.44
CA ILE A 308 9.95 -9.18 12.82
C ILE A 308 9.86 -10.53 13.55
N VAL A 309 9.27 -11.54 12.92
CA VAL A 309 9.10 -12.87 13.55
C VAL A 309 10.37 -13.71 13.47
N ALA A 310 10.98 -13.81 12.28
CA ALA A 310 12.19 -14.58 12.06
C ALA A 310 13.46 -13.74 12.31
N SER A 311 14.50 -14.38 12.85
CA SER A 311 15.84 -13.79 12.92
C SER A 311 16.59 -14.01 11.60
N PRO A 312 17.39 -13.04 11.14
CA PRO A 312 17.58 -11.71 11.71
C PRO A 312 16.35 -10.81 11.45
N ARG A 313 15.88 -10.14 12.51
CA ARG A 313 14.67 -9.30 12.44
C ARG A 313 14.97 -7.99 11.72
N PHE A 314 13.98 -7.49 11.00
CA PHE A 314 14.13 -6.27 10.23
C PHE A 314 13.02 -5.28 10.55
N TRP A 315 13.38 -4.20 11.25
CA TRP A 315 12.43 -3.29 11.88
C TRP A 315 12.21 -2.00 11.09
N THR A 316 13.10 -1.71 10.14
CA THR A 316 13.20 -0.44 9.42
C THR A 316 13.25 -0.67 7.91
N PRO A 317 12.20 -1.28 7.33
CA PRO A 317 12.16 -1.45 5.88
C PRO A 317 11.99 -0.13 5.16
N SER A 318 12.51 -0.07 3.94
CA SER A 318 12.38 1.11 3.09
C SER A 318 11.03 1.13 2.36
N ALA A 319 10.57 -0.01 1.87
CA ALA A 319 9.29 -0.17 1.19
C ALA A 319 8.14 -0.23 2.20
N ASN A 320 7.21 0.73 2.13
CA ASN A 320 6.06 0.85 3.06
C ASN A 320 4.71 0.49 2.43
N SER A 321 4.63 0.43 1.10
CA SER A 321 3.45 -0.03 0.39
C SER A 321 3.83 -0.67 -0.93
N ILE A 322 2.95 -1.55 -1.43
CA ILE A 322 3.08 -2.18 -2.74
C ILE A 322 1.73 -2.17 -3.44
N LYS A 323 1.73 -1.82 -4.72
CA LYS A 323 0.56 -1.83 -5.56
C LYS A 323 0.55 -3.09 -6.41
N ILE A 324 -0.62 -3.70 -6.56
CA ILE A 324 -0.82 -4.87 -7.39
C ILE A 324 -2.07 -4.73 -8.26
N LYS A 325 -1.95 -5.17 -9.52
CA LYS A 325 -3.05 -5.40 -10.46
C LYS A 325 -2.98 -6.82 -10.98
N SER A 326 -4.11 -7.35 -11.45
CA SER A 326 -4.14 -8.66 -12.10
C SER A 326 -5.08 -8.69 -13.30
N ILE A 327 -4.61 -9.33 -14.37
CA ILE A 327 -5.37 -9.61 -15.60
C ILE A 327 -5.19 -11.10 -15.91
N TYR A 328 -6.24 -11.78 -16.33
CA TYR A 328 -6.19 -13.19 -16.69
C TYR A 328 -7.03 -13.49 -17.94
N ASN A 329 -6.70 -14.59 -18.62
CA ASN A 329 -7.48 -15.12 -19.74
C ASN A 329 -7.87 -16.58 -19.42
N LYS A 330 -8.13 -17.42 -20.43
CA LYS A 330 -8.51 -18.83 -20.20
C LYS A 330 -7.35 -19.75 -19.83
N GLU A 331 -6.12 -19.32 -20.07
CA GLU A 331 -4.90 -20.14 -20.01
C GLU A 331 -3.96 -19.62 -18.91
N ASP A 332 -3.78 -18.32 -18.84
CA ASP A 332 -2.74 -17.64 -18.07
C ASP A 332 -3.32 -16.54 -17.17
N ILE A 333 -2.54 -16.16 -16.16
CA ILE A 333 -2.73 -14.99 -15.32
C ILE A 333 -1.45 -14.16 -15.25
N ALA A 334 -1.62 -12.83 -15.28
CA ALA A 334 -0.56 -11.86 -15.09
C ALA A 334 -0.84 -10.96 -13.88
N PHE A 335 0.25 -10.56 -13.22
CA PHE A 335 0.26 -9.59 -12.13
C PHE A 335 1.23 -8.47 -12.48
N LEU A 336 0.78 -7.23 -12.31
CA LEU A 336 1.65 -6.06 -12.31
C LEU A 336 1.84 -5.62 -10.86
N ILE A 337 3.09 -5.55 -10.43
CA ILE A 337 3.49 -5.20 -9.08
C ILE A 337 4.35 -3.94 -9.14
N GLU A 338 4.02 -2.94 -8.34
CA GLU A 338 4.72 -1.66 -8.29
C GLU A 338 5.04 -1.25 -6.85
N TRP A 339 6.28 -0.85 -6.57
CA TRP A 339 6.65 -0.26 -5.28
C TRP A 339 7.64 0.89 -5.47
N ASP A 340 7.66 1.80 -4.50
CA ASP A 340 8.61 2.91 -4.52
C ASP A 340 9.97 2.42 -4.02
N ASP A 341 11.01 2.72 -4.77
CA ASP A 341 12.40 2.48 -4.43
C ASP A 341 13.25 3.64 -4.97
N MET A 342 13.79 4.45 -4.05
CA MET A 342 14.53 5.66 -4.43
C MET A 342 15.96 5.38 -4.91
N THR A 343 16.33 4.11 -4.89
CA THR A 343 17.64 3.56 -5.20
C THR A 343 17.45 2.52 -6.30
N ASN A 344 18.53 2.24 -7.00
CA ASN A 344 18.57 1.18 -8.00
C ASN A 344 19.99 0.62 -8.02
N GLU A 345 20.37 0.00 -6.90
CA GLU A 345 21.70 -0.58 -6.70
C GLU A 345 21.54 -2.10 -6.71
N GLN A 346 22.03 -2.75 -7.78
CA GLN A 346 21.89 -4.18 -7.96
C GLN A 346 23.23 -4.89 -7.81
N GLY A 347 23.30 -5.79 -6.83
CA GLY A 347 24.45 -6.65 -6.60
C GLY A 347 24.05 -8.12 -6.43
N GLU A 348 25.05 -8.98 -6.56
CA GLU A 348 24.89 -10.43 -6.43
C GLU A 348 24.43 -10.85 -5.03
N VAL A 349 24.79 -10.10 -3.99
CA VAL A 349 24.34 -10.33 -2.61
C VAL A 349 23.05 -9.55 -2.34
N TYR A 350 23.11 -8.23 -2.44
CA TYR A 350 21.96 -7.35 -2.18
C TYR A 350 21.42 -6.82 -3.50
N SER A 351 20.15 -7.07 -3.76
CA SER A 351 19.45 -6.58 -4.95
C SER A 351 17.98 -6.47 -4.65
N ASP A 352 17.33 -5.54 -5.35
CA ASP A 352 15.90 -5.36 -5.22
C ASP A 352 15.17 -6.60 -5.71
N ALA A 353 14.16 -7.02 -4.95
CA ALA A 353 13.42 -8.24 -5.25
C ALA A 353 11.97 -8.11 -4.81
N VAL A 354 11.11 -8.91 -5.45
CA VAL A 354 9.72 -9.05 -5.04
C VAL A 354 9.31 -10.52 -5.10
N ALA A 355 8.55 -10.95 -4.09
CA ALA A 355 7.94 -12.27 -4.05
C ALA A 355 6.42 -12.15 -3.99
N LEU A 356 5.75 -12.81 -4.93
CA LEU A 356 4.31 -13.08 -4.84
C LEU A 356 4.12 -14.50 -4.28
N GLN A 357 3.39 -14.60 -3.18
CA GLN A 357 3.23 -15.85 -2.45
C GLN A 357 1.77 -16.31 -2.42
N PHE A 358 1.56 -17.60 -2.62
CA PHE A 358 0.27 -18.29 -2.46
C PHE A 358 0.43 -19.51 -1.55
N PRO A 359 -0.61 -19.94 -0.82
CA PRO A 359 -0.69 -21.30 -0.31
C PRO A 359 -0.50 -22.31 -1.46
N THR A 360 0.08 -23.48 -1.21
CA THR A 360 0.18 -24.52 -2.26
C THR A 360 -1.18 -25.08 -2.68
N LYS A 361 -2.22 -24.90 -1.84
CA LYS A 361 -3.62 -25.25 -2.11
C LYS A 361 -4.54 -24.17 -1.54
N ILE A 362 -5.65 -23.91 -2.24
CA ILE A 362 -6.68 -22.99 -1.74
C ILE A 362 -7.24 -23.54 -0.41
N PRO A 363 -7.13 -22.80 0.72
CA PRO A 363 -7.66 -23.29 2.00
C PRO A 363 -9.19 -23.39 1.97
N GLU A 364 -9.73 -24.51 2.44
CA GLU A 364 -11.19 -24.73 2.53
C GLU A 364 -11.82 -24.11 3.78
N GLY A 365 -11.00 -23.65 4.74
CA GLY A 365 -11.45 -23.08 6.01
C GLY A 365 -10.75 -21.78 6.39
N LEU A 366 -10.97 -21.32 7.62
CA LEU A 366 -10.39 -20.07 8.13
C LEU A 366 -8.89 -20.15 8.40
N LYS A 367 -8.35 -21.37 8.61
CA LYS A 367 -6.93 -21.57 8.89
C LYS A 367 -6.13 -21.44 7.60
N LYS A 368 -5.19 -20.49 7.60
CA LYS A 368 -4.26 -20.24 6.50
C LYS A 368 -2.84 -20.55 6.94
N PRO A 369 -1.93 -20.89 6.01
CA PRO A 369 -0.50 -20.86 6.31
C PRO A 369 -0.08 -19.51 6.88
N TYR A 370 1.04 -19.45 7.60
CA TYR A 370 1.61 -18.15 7.97
C TYR A 370 1.98 -17.33 6.72
N PHE A 371 1.67 -16.04 6.72
CA PHE A 371 1.72 -15.19 5.51
C PHE A 371 3.13 -14.84 5.05
N ALA A 372 4.16 -15.02 5.88
CA ALA A 372 5.54 -14.88 5.46
C ALA A 372 6.21 -16.27 5.48
N MET A 373 6.10 -16.98 4.36
CA MET A 373 6.75 -18.27 4.08
C MET A 373 6.11 -19.53 4.68
N GLY A 374 4.84 -19.47 5.11
CA GLY A 374 4.11 -20.64 5.57
C GLY A 374 4.59 -21.19 6.92
N GLU A 375 4.17 -22.41 7.24
CA GLU A 375 4.53 -23.12 8.47
C GLU A 375 4.62 -24.63 8.21
N SER A 376 5.05 -25.40 9.21
CA SER A 376 5.08 -26.86 9.09
C SER A 376 3.68 -27.40 8.82
N GLY A 377 3.54 -28.26 7.81
CA GLY A 377 2.26 -28.82 7.35
C GLY A 377 1.42 -27.91 6.44
N ASN A 378 1.64 -26.58 6.47
CA ASN A 378 0.94 -25.61 5.64
C ASN A 378 1.95 -24.83 4.81
N GLY A 379 2.33 -25.40 3.67
CA GLY A 379 3.31 -24.82 2.77
C GLY A 379 2.75 -23.71 1.89
N VAL A 380 3.67 -22.92 1.34
CA VAL A 380 3.40 -21.86 0.36
C VAL A 380 4.32 -22.02 -0.84
N VAL A 381 3.90 -21.49 -1.98
CA VAL A 381 4.73 -21.26 -3.16
C VAL A 381 5.05 -19.76 -3.24
N LEU A 382 6.28 -19.42 -3.60
CA LEU A 382 6.74 -18.06 -3.84
C LEU A 382 7.23 -17.93 -5.27
N TRP A 383 6.75 -16.93 -5.99
CA TRP A 383 7.30 -16.50 -7.26
C TRP A 383 8.22 -15.31 -6.99
N HIS A 384 9.53 -15.56 -7.00
CA HIS A 384 10.54 -14.63 -6.55
C HIS A 384 11.29 -14.03 -7.74
N TRP A 385 10.98 -12.78 -8.05
CA TRP A 385 11.68 -11.98 -9.06
C TRP A 385 12.78 -11.16 -8.40
N ARG A 386 13.94 -11.05 -9.07
CA ARG A 386 15.11 -10.35 -8.57
C ARG A 386 15.73 -9.48 -9.66
N ALA A 387 15.99 -8.22 -9.36
CA ALA A 387 16.50 -7.23 -10.31
C ALA A 387 17.90 -7.57 -10.84
N TYR A 388 18.79 -8.14 -10.01
CA TYR A 388 20.14 -8.55 -10.43
C TYR A 388 20.14 -9.57 -11.58
N GLU A 389 19.18 -10.49 -11.61
CA GLU A 389 19.08 -11.48 -12.68
C GLU A 389 18.67 -10.84 -14.01
N GLU A 390 17.81 -9.81 -13.94
CA GLU A 390 17.42 -9.00 -15.09
C GLU A 390 18.61 -8.14 -15.59
N SER A 391 19.42 -7.57 -14.69
CA SER A 391 20.58 -6.74 -15.07
C SER A 391 21.66 -7.55 -15.80
N LEU A 392 21.92 -8.79 -15.37
CA LEU A 392 22.88 -9.66 -16.07
C LEU A 392 22.48 -9.93 -17.53
N ARG A 393 21.18 -9.98 -17.85
CA ARG A 393 20.70 -10.15 -19.23
C ARG A 393 20.83 -8.88 -20.08
N ALA A 394 20.68 -7.71 -19.46
CA ALA A 394 20.94 -6.45 -20.13
C ALA A 394 22.41 -6.36 -20.56
N ASP A 395 23.32 -6.85 -19.71
CA ASP A 395 24.77 -6.89 -19.99
C ASP A 395 25.15 -8.01 -20.98
N LYS A 396 24.53 -9.19 -20.89
CA LYS A 396 24.71 -10.31 -21.84
C LYS A 396 24.21 -10.04 -23.26
N LYS A 397 23.48 -8.95 -23.53
CA LYS A 397 23.28 -8.48 -24.92
C LYS A 397 24.60 -8.09 -25.62
N GLY A 398 25.71 -8.04 -24.89
CA GLY A 398 27.07 -7.88 -25.43
C GLY A 398 28.00 -9.10 -25.28
N ALA A 399 27.60 -10.19 -24.62
CA ALA A 399 28.48 -11.35 -24.41
C ALA A 399 27.69 -12.65 -24.22
N GLY A 400 28.16 -13.69 -24.92
CA GLY A 400 27.54 -15.01 -25.02
C GLY A 400 27.21 -15.69 -23.70
N ASP A 401 26.24 -16.58 -23.79
CA ASP A 401 25.61 -17.28 -22.69
C ASP A 401 26.51 -18.37 -22.10
N ASP A 402 26.91 -18.20 -20.84
CA ASP A 402 27.26 -19.32 -19.97
C ASP A 402 26.48 -19.23 -18.65
N SER A 403 25.88 -20.35 -18.28
CA SER A 403 25.11 -20.57 -17.05
C SER A 403 26.05 -20.89 -15.89
N GLU A 404 26.04 -20.11 -14.82
CA GLU A 404 26.51 -20.58 -13.51
C GLU A 404 25.64 -20.04 -12.37
N THR A 405 25.56 -20.88 -11.35
CA THR A 405 24.64 -20.87 -10.21
C THR A 405 24.71 -19.59 -9.39
N ALA A 406 23.66 -18.76 -9.47
CA ALA A 406 23.48 -17.62 -8.59
C ALA A 406 23.04 -18.09 -7.18
N THR A 407 24.00 -18.05 -6.25
CA THR A 407 23.78 -18.29 -4.83
C THR A 407 22.72 -17.32 -4.28
N ASP A 408 21.88 -17.79 -3.36
CA ASP A 408 20.81 -17.01 -2.73
C ASP A 408 21.31 -16.08 -1.61
N GLY A 409 22.63 -15.82 -1.55
CA GLY A 409 23.26 -14.92 -0.57
C GLY A 409 22.96 -15.25 0.90
N GLY A 410 22.48 -16.46 1.18
CA GLY A 410 21.88 -16.82 2.47
C GLY A 410 22.30 -18.19 2.99
N GLY A 411 23.56 -18.58 2.79
CA GLY A 411 24.13 -19.77 3.43
C GLY A 411 24.19 -19.61 4.95
N VAL A 412 23.58 -20.53 5.69
CA VAL A 412 23.70 -20.65 7.15
C VAL A 412 25.16 -20.99 7.48
N VAL A 413 25.89 -20.03 8.05
CA VAL A 413 27.26 -20.26 8.54
C VAL A 413 27.19 -21.16 9.77
N ALA A 414 27.65 -22.40 9.62
CA ALA A 414 28.04 -23.26 10.72
C ALA A 414 29.44 -23.84 10.42
N GLY A 415 30.42 -23.45 11.24
CA GLY A 415 31.55 -24.30 11.65
C GLY A 415 32.72 -24.51 10.69
N GLU A 416 33.87 -24.00 11.12
CA GLU A 416 35.23 -24.57 10.99
C GLU A 416 35.93 -24.58 9.63
N GLN A 417 36.91 -23.67 9.52
CA GLN A 417 38.00 -23.73 8.55
C GLN A 417 38.93 -24.91 8.83
N LYS A 418 39.12 -25.78 7.83
CA LYS A 418 40.38 -26.48 7.61
C LYS A 418 40.72 -26.40 6.13
N GLU A 419 41.85 -25.76 5.87
CA GLU A 419 42.57 -25.78 4.61
C GLU A 419 42.94 -27.21 4.21
N THR A 420 42.91 -27.52 2.90
CA THR A 420 44.05 -28.05 2.12
C THR A 420 43.59 -28.52 0.74
N GLY A 421 44.44 -28.28 -0.26
CA GLY A 421 44.55 -29.17 -1.43
C GLY A 421 44.10 -28.61 -2.78
N HIS A 422 45.01 -27.92 -3.47
CA HIS A 422 45.01 -27.85 -4.94
C HIS A 422 45.19 -29.24 -5.56
N ALA A 423 44.43 -29.54 -6.62
CA ALA A 423 44.85 -30.44 -7.68
C ALA A 423 44.14 -30.04 -8.99
N GLU A 424 44.96 -29.86 -10.03
CA GLU A 424 44.64 -29.42 -11.39
C GLU A 424 43.81 -30.47 -12.15
N ALA A 425 42.91 -30.00 -13.02
CA ALA A 425 42.22 -30.83 -14.01
C ALA A 425 42.71 -30.45 -15.40
N GLU A 426 43.25 -31.43 -16.13
CA GLU A 426 43.62 -31.35 -17.53
C GLU A 426 42.37 -31.31 -18.43
N GLU A 427 42.43 -30.41 -19.40
CA GLU A 427 41.44 -30.18 -20.45
C GLU A 427 41.78 -31.05 -21.68
N LYS A 428 40.82 -31.84 -22.17
CA LYS A 428 40.86 -32.42 -23.52
C LYS A 428 39.50 -32.28 -24.18
N GLY A 429 39.46 -31.41 -25.18
CA GLY A 429 38.31 -31.23 -26.05
C GLY A 429 38.20 -32.31 -27.13
N THR A 430 36.98 -32.48 -27.62
CA THR A 430 36.72 -32.90 -29.00
C THR A 430 35.35 -32.37 -29.43
N GLN A 431 35.37 -31.51 -30.46
CA GLN A 431 34.36 -31.36 -31.52
C GLN A 431 34.07 -32.75 -32.13
N GLU A 432 32.98 -33.09 -32.81
CA GLU A 432 31.88 -32.44 -33.52
C GLU A 432 30.94 -33.62 -33.90
N GLU A 433 29.63 -33.45 -34.02
CA GLU A 433 28.89 -33.81 -35.26
C GLU A 433 27.37 -33.65 -35.10
N SER A 434 26.83 -33.01 -36.12
CA SER A 434 25.44 -32.73 -36.42
C SER A 434 24.62 -33.96 -36.81
N THR A 435 23.34 -33.98 -36.45
CA THR A 435 22.29 -34.58 -37.29
C THR A 435 20.99 -33.79 -37.12
N GLU A 436 20.49 -33.25 -38.24
CA GLU A 436 19.14 -32.70 -38.38
C GLU A 436 18.12 -33.84 -38.50
N GLU A 437 16.95 -33.74 -37.85
CA GLU A 437 15.68 -33.83 -38.57
C GLU A 437 14.44 -33.40 -37.74
N LYS A 438 13.58 -32.63 -38.43
CA LYS A 438 12.10 -32.57 -38.41
C LYS A 438 11.30 -32.01 -37.22
N THR A 439 10.81 -30.79 -37.49
CA THR A 439 9.42 -30.32 -37.43
C THR A 439 8.59 -30.54 -36.17
N THR A 440 8.40 -29.45 -35.42
CA THR A 440 7.06 -29.03 -34.94
C THR A 440 6.96 -27.52 -35.10
N GLU A 441 5.85 -27.02 -35.62
CA GLU A 441 5.56 -25.58 -35.64
C GLU A 441 5.62 -25.05 -34.20
N ALA A 442 6.63 -24.23 -33.91
CA ALA A 442 6.78 -23.63 -32.60
C ALA A 442 5.57 -22.72 -32.30
N PRO A 443 4.93 -22.86 -31.13
CA PRO A 443 3.95 -21.87 -30.71
C PRO A 443 4.68 -20.53 -30.63
N LYS A 444 4.13 -19.49 -31.29
CA LYS A 444 4.64 -18.11 -31.20
C LYS A 444 4.96 -17.83 -29.75
N GLU A 445 6.25 -17.76 -29.39
CA GLU A 445 6.70 -17.70 -28.01
C GLU A 445 6.22 -16.39 -27.36
N LYS A 446 5.01 -16.43 -26.80
CA LYS A 446 4.49 -15.38 -25.94
C LYS A 446 5.51 -15.20 -24.83
N PHE A 447 5.90 -13.94 -24.58
CA PHE A 447 6.90 -13.56 -23.57
C PHE A 447 8.36 -13.93 -23.89
N LYS A 448 8.77 -13.96 -25.18
CA LYS A 448 10.17 -14.22 -25.61
C LYS A 448 11.25 -13.42 -24.86
N ASN A 449 10.94 -12.23 -24.36
CA ASN A 449 11.89 -11.37 -23.63
C ASN A 449 11.72 -11.42 -22.11
N PHE A 450 10.93 -12.35 -21.57
CA PHE A 450 10.74 -12.50 -20.14
C PHE A 450 11.77 -13.48 -19.60
N MET A 451 12.16 -13.28 -18.34
CA MET A 451 12.96 -14.25 -17.60
C MET A 451 12.07 -15.26 -16.92
N THR A 452 12.55 -16.50 -16.83
CA THR A 452 11.99 -17.47 -15.90
C THR A 452 12.20 -16.93 -14.49
N ILE A 453 11.12 -16.82 -13.73
CA ILE A 453 11.16 -16.39 -12.34
C ILE A 453 11.44 -17.60 -11.47
N ARG A 454 12.25 -17.42 -10.41
CA ARG A 454 12.49 -18.50 -9.45
C ARG A 454 11.24 -18.78 -8.63
N GLU A 455 10.65 -19.94 -8.85
CA GLU A 455 9.64 -20.53 -8.00
C GLU A 455 10.29 -21.30 -6.85
N LEU A 456 9.75 -21.08 -5.66
CA LEU A 456 10.23 -21.66 -4.41
C LEU A 456 9.05 -22.26 -3.64
N ASN A 457 9.26 -23.38 -2.94
CA ASN A 457 8.33 -23.86 -1.93
C ASN A 457 8.87 -23.60 -0.54
N ALA A 458 8.03 -23.06 0.35
CA ALA A 458 8.39 -22.82 1.74
C ALA A 458 7.43 -23.51 2.73
N LYS A 459 8.00 -24.03 3.81
CA LYS A 459 7.29 -24.58 4.99
C LYS A 459 7.84 -23.93 6.26
N GLY A 460 7.78 -22.61 6.30
CA GLY A 460 8.43 -21.73 7.27
C GLY A 460 9.81 -21.24 6.81
N PHE A 461 10.35 -20.23 7.50
CA PHE A 461 11.62 -19.55 7.17
C PHE A 461 12.83 -20.45 7.00
N LYS A 462 12.86 -21.59 7.70
CA LYS A 462 13.99 -22.53 7.69
C LYS A 462 13.92 -23.57 6.57
N ASN A 463 12.74 -23.74 5.97
CA ASN A 463 12.49 -24.79 4.99
C ASN A 463 12.05 -24.12 3.69
N LEU A 464 13.01 -23.59 2.95
CA LEU A 464 12.82 -22.99 1.63
C LEU A 464 13.58 -23.85 0.61
N ALA A 465 12.94 -24.23 -0.48
CA ALA A 465 13.56 -25.00 -1.56
C ALA A 465 13.17 -24.41 -2.91
N VAL A 466 14.13 -24.33 -3.83
CA VAL A 466 13.87 -23.98 -5.22
C VAL A 466 13.12 -25.13 -5.88
N GLN A 467 12.09 -24.81 -6.67
CA GLN A 467 11.38 -25.83 -7.45
C GLN A 467 12.30 -26.42 -8.53
N PRO A 468 12.14 -27.70 -8.91
CA PRO A 468 12.84 -28.30 -10.03
C PRO A 468 12.70 -27.48 -11.33
N THR A 469 13.69 -27.54 -12.23
CA THR A 469 13.68 -26.75 -13.49
C THR A 469 12.43 -26.97 -14.34
N ASN A 470 11.87 -28.18 -14.32
CA ASN A 470 10.64 -28.54 -15.04
C ASN A 470 9.34 -28.07 -14.34
N SER A 471 9.45 -27.46 -13.17
CA SER A 471 8.35 -26.90 -12.35
C SER A 471 8.51 -25.38 -12.16
N GLN A 472 9.26 -24.73 -13.06
CA GLN A 472 9.46 -23.27 -13.10
C GLN A 472 8.54 -22.65 -14.16
N ASP A 473 7.26 -22.52 -13.84
CA ASP A 473 6.21 -22.12 -14.79
C ASP A 473 6.04 -20.60 -14.92
N SER A 474 6.50 -19.83 -13.93
CA SER A 474 6.38 -18.38 -13.90
C SER A 474 7.44 -17.67 -14.74
N LYS A 475 7.01 -16.66 -15.49
CA LYS A 475 7.86 -15.74 -16.23
C LYS A 475 7.67 -14.32 -15.72
N GLY A 476 8.69 -13.48 -15.84
CA GLY A 476 8.55 -12.08 -15.51
C GLY A 476 9.50 -11.15 -16.22
N LYS A 477 9.22 -9.86 -16.02
CA LYS A 477 9.97 -8.75 -16.59
C LYS A 477 9.79 -7.56 -15.68
N GLY A 478 10.90 -6.96 -15.26
CA GLY A 478 10.87 -5.78 -14.42
C GLY A 478 11.74 -4.66 -14.96
N TYR A 479 11.41 -3.43 -14.58
CA TYR A 479 12.32 -2.29 -14.76
C TYR A 479 12.09 -1.24 -13.66
N TRP A 480 13.12 -0.42 -13.47
CA TRP A 480 13.08 0.72 -12.56
C TRP A 480 13.05 2.02 -13.35
N GLU A 481 12.13 2.92 -12.99
CA GLU A 481 12.06 4.26 -13.56
C GLU A 481 11.57 5.26 -12.50
N LYS A 482 12.31 6.37 -12.33
CA LYS A 482 11.91 7.52 -11.49
C LYS A 482 11.50 7.11 -10.07
N GLY A 483 12.37 6.36 -9.39
CA GLY A 483 12.15 5.99 -7.99
C GLY A 483 11.11 4.89 -7.77
N LYS A 484 10.80 4.10 -8.80
CA LYS A 484 9.77 3.06 -8.74
C LYS A 484 10.16 1.84 -9.57
N TRP A 485 9.93 0.68 -8.98
CA TRP A 485 9.94 -0.59 -9.70
C TRP A 485 8.55 -0.90 -10.27
N LYS A 486 8.54 -1.45 -11.48
CA LYS A 486 7.39 -2.09 -12.10
C LYS A 486 7.80 -3.49 -12.54
N VAL A 487 7.18 -4.50 -11.96
CA VAL A 487 7.46 -5.92 -12.24
C VAL A 487 6.19 -6.60 -12.69
N MET A 488 6.24 -7.21 -13.86
CA MET A 488 5.19 -8.07 -14.36
C MET A 488 5.58 -9.52 -14.15
N ILE A 489 4.70 -10.31 -13.53
CA ILE A 489 4.85 -11.76 -13.35
C ILE A 489 3.66 -12.45 -14.00
N THR A 490 3.88 -13.46 -14.83
CA THR A 490 2.85 -14.24 -15.51
C THR A 490 3.08 -15.73 -15.30
N ARG A 491 1.98 -16.49 -15.23
CA ARG A 491 1.99 -17.95 -15.07
C ARG A 491 0.71 -18.57 -15.66
N PRO A 492 0.76 -19.80 -16.16
CA PRO A 492 -0.45 -20.60 -16.40
C PRO A 492 -1.39 -20.67 -15.17
N LEU A 493 -2.70 -20.68 -15.41
CA LEU A 493 -3.71 -20.88 -14.36
C LEU A 493 -3.60 -22.27 -13.73
N VAL A 494 -3.26 -23.26 -14.55
CA VAL A 494 -3.11 -24.67 -14.16
C VAL A 494 -1.73 -25.15 -14.56
N THR A 495 -1.03 -25.81 -13.64
CA THR A 495 0.32 -26.36 -13.87
C THR A 495 0.34 -27.88 -13.74
N GLY A 496 1.44 -28.48 -14.20
CA GLY A 496 1.66 -29.92 -14.08
C GLY A 496 1.77 -30.38 -12.62
N ASP A 497 2.42 -29.58 -11.78
CA ASP A 497 2.84 -29.96 -10.43
C ASP A 497 1.85 -29.56 -9.31
N LYS A 498 0.59 -29.98 -9.44
CA LYS A 498 -0.55 -29.65 -8.55
C LYS A 498 -0.36 -29.87 -7.03
N LYS A 499 0.72 -30.54 -6.60
CA LYS A 499 1.03 -30.78 -5.18
C LYS A 499 1.81 -29.64 -4.54
N ILE A 500 2.67 -28.99 -5.31
CA ILE A 500 3.57 -27.91 -4.85
C ILE A 500 3.08 -26.55 -5.32
N ASP A 501 2.21 -26.55 -6.32
CA ASP A 501 1.74 -25.36 -7.00
C ASP A 501 0.26 -25.07 -6.81
N ILE A 502 -0.05 -23.79 -6.58
CA ILE A 502 -1.43 -23.30 -6.55
C ILE A 502 -2.08 -23.45 -7.92
N GLN A 503 -3.35 -23.85 -7.93
CA GLN A 503 -4.18 -23.92 -9.12
C GLN A 503 -5.23 -22.80 -9.04
N PHE A 504 -5.31 -21.96 -10.07
CA PHE A 504 -6.20 -20.80 -10.08
C PHE A 504 -7.58 -21.21 -10.57
N GLU A 505 -8.58 -21.07 -9.70
CA GLU A 505 -9.97 -21.45 -9.97
C GLU A 505 -10.90 -20.24 -9.89
N THR A 506 -11.78 -20.11 -10.89
CA THR A 506 -12.82 -19.08 -10.88
C THR A 506 -13.84 -19.31 -9.76
N GLY A 507 -14.35 -18.23 -9.17
CA GLY A 507 -15.36 -18.31 -8.10
C GLY A 507 -14.79 -18.68 -6.71
N LYS A 508 -13.46 -18.81 -6.58
CA LYS A 508 -12.77 -19.00 -5.29
C LYS A 508 -12.13 -17.69 -4.80
N LEU A 509 -11.91 -17.61 -3.49
CA LEU A 509 -11.07 -16.59 -2.86
C LEU A 509 -9.69 -17.21 -2.62
N ILE A 510 -8.69 -16.76 -3.36
CA ILE A 510 -7.35 -17.33 -3.38
C ILE A 510 -6.45 -16.44 -2.52
N PRO A 511 -5.95 -16.88 -1.35
CA PRO A 511 -5.09 -16.05 -0.53
C PRO A 511 -3.77 -15.75 -1.23
N TYR A 512 -3.32 -14.50 -1.19
CA TYR A 512 -1.99 -14.10 -1.65
C TYR A 512 -1.34 -13.12 -0.67
N ALA A 513 -0.01 -13.12 -0.63
CA ALA A 513 0.80 -12.17 0.13
C ALA A 513 2.00 -11.72 -0.72
N LEU A 514 2.53 -10.55 -0.42
CA LEU A 514 3.68 -9.97 -1.12
C LEU A 514 4.82 -9.74 -0.14
N ALA A 515 6.04 -9.86 -0.64
CA ALA A 515 7.24 -9.42 0.04
C ALA A 515 8.17 -8.65 -0.90
N VAL A 516 8.87 -7.64 -0.38
CA VAL A 516 9.79 -6.78 -1.11
C VAL A 516 11.11 -6.69 -0.36
N TRP A 517 12.21 -6.68 -1.11
CA TRP A 517 13.56 -6.43 -0.63
C TRP A 517 14.11 -5.22 -1.37
N ASP A 518 14.65 -4.25 -0.64
CA ASP A 518 15.48 -3.15 -1.14
C ASP A 518 16.97 -3.47 -0.88
N GLY A 519 17.70 -3.75 -1.96
CA GLY A 519 19.11 -4.12 -1.91
C GLY A 519 19.99 -3.00 -1.33
N SER A 520 19.67 -1.74 -1.61
CA SER A 520 20.41 -0.59 -1.06
C SER A 520 20.27 -0.49 0.46
N ASN A 521 19.15 -0.98 1.00
CA ASN A 521 18.87 -1.05 2.43
C ASN A 521 19.38 -2.37 3.07
N LYS A 522 20.19 -3.14 2.32
CA LYS A 522 20.77 -4.44 2.70
C LYS A 522 19.71 -5.47 3.09
N GLU A 523 18.54 -5.41 2.45
CA GLU A 523 17.45 -6.36 2.68
C GLU A 523 17.77 -7.67 1.93
N ILE A 524 17.75 -8.80 2.65
CA ILE A 524 17.96 -10.13 2.08
C ILE A 524 17.29 -11.21 2.92
N GLY A 525 16.89 -12.32 2.29
CA GLY A 525 16.36 -13.50 2.98
C GLY A 525 15.11 -13.16 3.82
N GLY A 526 15.20 -13.30 5.14
CA GLY A 526 14.12 -12.96 6.07
C GLY A 526 13.97 -11.45 6.34
N GLN A 527 14.99 -10.64 6.03
CA GLN A 527 14.98 -9.18 6.22
C GLN A 527 14.32 -8.52 5.02
N LYS A 528 13.02 -8.27 5.15
CA LYS A 528 12.19 -7.78 4.05
C LYS A 528 10.96 -7.07 4.56
N SER A 529 10.32 -6.33 3.68
CA SER A 529 8.96 -5.87 3.87
C SER A 529 7.96 -6.94 3.46
N ILE A 530 6.91 -7.15 4.25
CA ILE A 530 5.86 -8.16 4.02
C ILE A 530 4.46 -7.55 4.17
N SER A 531 3.51 -8.06 3.37
CA SER A 531 2.08 -7.83 3.58
C SER A 531 1.46 -8.93 4.46
N SER A 532 0.25 -8.70 4.96
CA SER A 532 -0.63 -9.79 5.45
C SER A 532 -1.23 -10.58 4.28
N TRP A 533 -2.09 -11.56 4.58
CA TRP A 533 -2.94 -12.19 3.57
C TRP A 533 -4.00 -11.24 3.03
N TYR A 534 -4.06 -11.12 1.71
CA TYR A 534 -5.17 -10.58 0.93
C TYR A 534 -5.77 -11.70 0.07
N TYR A 535 -6.86 -11.42 -0.65
CA TYR A 535 -7.50 -12.41 -1.51
C TYR A 535 -7.53 -11.98 -2.95
N LEU A 536 -7.31 -12.93 -3.85
CA LEU A 536 -7.52 -12.81 -5.28
C LEU A 536 -8.84 -13.50 -5.63
N THR A 537 -9.59 -12.91 -6.54
CA THR A 537 -10.71 -13.58 -7.21
C THR A 537 -10.65 -13.33 -8.71
N LEU A 538 -11.07 -14.31 -9.50
CA LEU A 538 -11.09 -14.23 -10.96
C LEU A 538 -12.47 -13.78 -11.44
N GLU A 539 -12.54 -12.69 -12.21
CA GLU A 539 -13.79 -12.16 -12.77
C GLU A 539 -14.47 -13.13 -13.73
N VAL A 540 -15.61 -13.71 -13.34
CA VAL A 540 -16.40 -14.54 -14.25
C VAL A 540 -17.29 -13.71 -15.17
N THR A 541 -17.41 -14.09 -16.45
CA THR A 541 -18.44 -13.51 -17.33
C THR A 541 -19.82 -14.00 -16.88
N THR A 542 -20.76 -13.08 -16.66
CA THR A 542 -22.16 -13.43 -16.46
C THR A 542 -22.72 -14.11 -17.73
N PRO A 543 -23.22 -15.36 -17.65
CA PRO A 543 -23.78 -16.03 -18.82
C PRO A 543 -24.95 -15.26 -19.43
N LYS A 544 -25.07 -15.23 -20.76
CA LYS A 544 -26.19 -14.56 -21.46
C LYS A 544 -27.57 -15.08 -21.01
N SER A 545 -27.64 -16.33 -20.56
CA SER A 545 -28.85 -16.94 -20.01
C SER A 545 -29.37 -16.20 -18.76
N VAL A 546 -28.48 -15.68 -17.91
CA VAL A 546 -28.88 -14.91 -16.72
C VAL A 546 -29.64 -13.66 -17.14
N TYR A 547 -29.12 -12.89 -18.12
CA TYR A 547 -29.81 -11.72 -18.67
C TYR A 547 -31.16 -12.10 -19.29
N PHE A 548 -31.23 -13.23 -20.00
CA PHE A 548 -32.47 -13.75 -20.57
C PHE A 548 -33.52 -14.07 -19.48
N TYR A 549 -33.13 -14.73 -18.39
CA TYR A 549 -34.03 -15.01 -17.27
C TYR A 549 -34.50 -13.74 -16.55
N VAL A 550 -33.63 -12.74 -16.39
CA VAL A 550 -34.00 -11.43 -15.85
C VAL A 550 -35.05 -10.75 -16.73
N ILE A 551 -34.89 -10.79 -18.06
CA ILE A 551 -35.89 -10.26 -19.00
C ILE A 551 -37.22 -11.00 -18.88
N ILE A 552 -37.21 -12.33 -18.79
CA ILE A 552 -38.43 -13.13 -18.56
C ILE A 552 -39.11 -12.71 -17.25
N ALA A 553 -38.36 -12.57 -16.16
CA ALA A 553 -38.90 -12.17 -14.87
C ALA A 553 -39.57 -10.78 -14.93
N ILE A 554 -38.95 -9.82 -15.63
CA ILE A 554 -39.53 -8.49 -15.86
C ILE A 554 -40.83 -8.59 -16.66
N ILE A 555 -40.87 -9.39 -17.74
CA ILE A 555 -42.06 -9.58 -18.58
C ILE A 555 -43.19 -10.24 -17.77
N MET A 556 -42.89 -11.27 -16.97
CA MET A 556 -43.87 -11.92 -16.12
C MET A 556 -44.43 -10.96 -15.07
N GLY A 557 -43.56 -10.19 -14.40
CA GLY A 557 -43.97 -9.17 -13.42
C GLY A 557 -44.91 -8.13 -14.05
N ALA A 558 -44.54 -7.60 -15.22
CA ALA A 558 -45.38 -6.68 -15.97
C ALA A 558 -46.72 -7.32 -16.36
N SER A 559 -46.71 -8.57 -16.83
CA SER A 559 -47.92 -9.30 -17.24
C SER A 559 -48.88 -9.52 -16.07
N ILE A 560 -48.36 -9.91 -14.90
CA ILE A 560 -49.15 -10.04 -13.66
C ILE A 560 -49.73 -8.69 -13.27
N GLN A 561 -48.94 -7.61 -13.33
CA GLN A 561 -49.40 -6.27 -13.01
C GLN A 561 -50.52 -5.81 -13.95
N PHE A 562 -50.36 -6.02 -15.26
CA PHE A 562 -51.41 -5.73 -16.26
C PHE A 562 -52.66 -6.58 -16.02
N TRP A 563 -52.50 -7.85 -15.64
CA TRP A 563 -53.61 -8.73 -15.30
C TRP A 563 -54.36 -8.24 -14.05
N VAL A 564 -53.66 -7.85 -12.98
CA VAL A 564 -54.27 -7.29 -11.76
C VAL A 564 -55.02 -5.98 -12.08
N ILE A 565 -54.40 -5.08 -12.84
CA ILE A 565 -55.06 -3.82 -13.27
C ILE A 565 -56.31 -4.13 -14.11
N GLY A 566 -56.20 -5.07 -15.06
CA GLY A 566 -57.32 -5.52 -15.89
C GLY A 566 -58.44 -6.15 -15.06
N ARG A 567 -58.09 -6.95 -14.04
CA ARG A 567 -59.03 -7.61 -13.14
C ARG A 567 -59.75 -6.63 -12.23
N ILE A 568 -59.05 -5.67 -11.64
CA ILE A 568 -59.64 -4.57 -10.84
C ILE A 568 -60.56 -3.70 -11.70
N ARG A 569 -60.21 -3.47 -12.98
CA ARG A 569 -61.06 -2.72 -13.92
C ARG A 569 -62.34 -3.48 -14.29
N ARG A 570 -62.28 -4.80 -14.49
CA ARG A 570 -63.44 -5.65 -14.82
C ARG A 570 -64.31 -5.97 -13.62
N PHE A 571 -63.72 -6.12 -12.44
CA PHE A 571 -64.39 -6.42 -11.18
C PHE A 571 -63.93 -5.41 -10.11
N PRO A 572 -64.52 -4.21 -10.07
CA PRO A 572 -64.20 -3.24 -9.05
C PRO A 572 -64.56 -3.82 -7.68
N PRO A 573 -63.66 -3.78 -6.69
CA PRO A 573 -64.02 -4.19 -5.33
C PRO A 573 -65.14 -3.29 -4.81
N ALA A 574 -66.15 -3.89 -4.18
CA ALA A 574 -67.23 -3.14 -3.54
C ALA A 574 -66.64 -2.28 -2.42
N ILE A 575 -66.79 -0.96 -2.53
CA ILE A 575 -66.40 -0.02 -1.49
C ILE A 575 -67.55 -0.01 -0.48
N PRO A 576 -67.36 -0.43 0.78
CA PRO A 576 -68.37 -0.22 1.81
C PRO A 576 -68.61 1.29 1.93
N ALA A 577 -69.88 1.69 1.87
CA ALA A 577 -70.26 3.10 2.02
C ALA A 577 -69.76 3.61 3.36
N GLU A 578 -68.98 4.69 3.36
CA GLU A 578 -68.69 5.47 4.57
C GLU A 578 -70.03 5.94 5.15
N GLU A 579 -70.34 5.50 6.37
CA GLU A 579 -71.30 6.20 7.22
C GLU A 579 -70.77 7.62 7.46
N LYS A 580 -71.69 8.59 7.30
CA LYS A 580 -71.47 10.03 7.42
C LYS A 580 -70.90 10.46 8.76
#